data_AF-A0A6M0J3X0-F1
#
_entry.id   AF-A0A6M0J3X0-F1
#
_cell.length_a   1.000
_cell.length_b   1.000
_cell.length_c   1.000
_cell.angle_alpha   90.00
_cell.angle_beta   90.00
_cell.angle_gamma   90.00
#
_symmetry.space_group_name_H-M   'P 1'
#
loop_
_entity.id
_entity.type
_entity.pdbx_description
1 polymer ?
#
loop_
_entity_poly.entity_id
_entity_poly.type
_entity_poly.pdbx_seq_one_letter_code
_entity_poly.pdbx_strand_id
1 'polypeptide(L)'
;MTTELLTSYIDSSSLEECLDLYFQGTFDDVDQYLPRLYRDSSELKPGNSLFGQLDSADLELALWGLGALHRAAIEFHFIGSEASWLLLRHYHYQDDQQTCIETWMGEIYLDALQLLSNEVLGLL
;
A
#
# COMPACT_ATOMS: atom_id res chain seq x y z
N MET A 1 -13.89 28.01 17.44
CA MET A 1 -13.74 26.56 17.20
C MET A 1 -12.78 26.41 16.04
N THR A 2 -11.52 26.16 16.33
CA THR A 2 -10.50 25.81 15.34
C THR A 2 -10.67 24.33 15.06
N THR A 3 -11.20 24.01 13.88
CA THR A 3 -11.13 22.66 13.31
C THR A 3 -9.65 22.38 13.06
N GLU A 4 -8.99 21.69 13.99
CA GLU A 4 -7.75 21.00 13.69
C GLU A 4 -8.11 19.92 12.67
N LEU A 5 -7.90 20.21 11.38
CA LEU A 5 -7.70 19.18 10.38
C LEU A 5 -6.44 18.45 10.85
N LEU A 6 -6.62 17.39 11.64
CA LEU A 6 -5.63 16.33 11.76
C LEU A 6 -5.44 15.82 10.33
N THR A 7 -4.45 16.37 9.64
CA THR A 7 -3.91 15.81 8.41
C THR A 7 -3.13 14.57 8.80
N SER A 8 -3.85 13.52 9.22
CA SER A 8 -3.29 12.20 9.40
C SER A 8 -2.81 11.75 8.02
N TYR A 9 -1.49 11.63 7.86
CA TYR A 9 -0.85 11.19 6.64
C TYR A 9 -0.06 9.92 6.97
N ILE A 10 -0.32 8.86 6.22
CA ILE A 10 0.48 7.65 6.27
C ILE A 10 1.67 7.84 5.35
N ASP A 11 2.87 7.62 5.88
CA ASP A 11 4.10 7.62 5.11
C ASP A 11 4.07 6.44 4.12
N SER A 12 4.18 6.73 2.82
CA SER A 12 4.13 5.71 1.77
C SER A 12 5.21 4.64 1.97
N SER A 13 6.38 5.02 2.51
CA SER A 13 7.44 4.06 2.85
C SER A 13 7.01 3.07 3.93
N SER A 14 6.23 3.51 4.92
CA SER A 14 5.70 2.63 5.96
C SER A 14 4.63 1.69 5.40
N LEU A 15 3.79 2.19 4.49
CA LEU A 15 2.77 1.39 3.83
C LEU A 15 3.39 0.33 2.90
N GLU A 16 4.42 0.69 2.14
CA GLU A 16 5.17 -0.26 1.31
C GLU A 16 5.84 -1.35 2.15
N GLU A 17 6.44 -1.00 3.30
CA GLU A 17 7.00 -2.00 4.21
C GLU A 17 5.92 -2.96 4.78
N CYS A 18 4.71 -2.47 5.06
CA CYS A 18 3.59 -3.31 5.49
C CYS A 18 3.13 -4.25 4.38
N LEU A 19 3.00 -3.74 3.16
CA LEU A 19 2.63 -4.55 1.99
C LEU A 19 3.66 -5.63 1.70
N ASP A 20 4.96 -5.34 1.82
CA ASP A 20 6.02 -6.32 1.61
C ASP A 20 5.86 -7.53 2.55
N LEU A 21 5.69 -7.26 3.85
CA LEU A 21 5.45 -8.30 4.85
C LEU A 21 4.12 -9.04 4.63
N TYR A 22 3.07 -8.34 4.19
CA TYR A 22 1.77 -8.94 3.88
C TYR A 22 1.87 -9.94 2.73
N PHE A 23 2.48 -9.53 1.62
CA PHE A 23 2.65 -10.42 0.47
C PHE A 23 3.66 -11.54 0.71
N GLN A 24 4.57 -11.38 1.66
CA GLN A 24 5.43 -12.46 2.16
C GLN A 24 4.69 -13.43 3.12
N GLY A 25 3.50 -13.08 3.58
CA GLY A 25 2.71 -13.88 4.53
C GLY A 25 3.23 -13.82 5.97
N THR A 26 4.02 -12.81 6.31
CA THR A 26 4.69 -12.65 7.61
C THR A 26 4.24 -11.40 8.37
N PHE A 27 3.19 -10.71 7.88
CA PHE A 27 2.71 -9.47 8.48
C PHE A 27 2.16 -9.59 9.90
N ASP A 28 1.77 -10.77 10.38
CA ASP A 28 1.37 -10.90 11.79
C ASP A 28 2.49 -11.52 12.65
N ASP A 29 3.67 -11.76 12.08
CA ASP A 29 4.80 -12.38 12.78
C ASP A 29 5.57 -11.34 13.61
N VAL A 30 5.37 -11.41 14.93
CA VAL A 30 6.03 -10.59 15.95
C VAL A 30 7.56 -10.61 15.83
N ASP A 31 8.16 -11.74 15.41
CA ASP A 31 9.61 -11.88 15.34
C ASP A 31 10.22 -11.07 14.17
N GLN A 32 9.45 -10.81 13.11
CA GLN A 32 9.85 -9.92 12.02
C GLN A 32 9.81 -8.43 12.42
N TYR A 33 8.98 -8.10 13.43
CA TYR A 33 8.85 -6.74 13.95
C TYR A 33 9.91 -6.37 14.97
N LEU A 34 10.38 -7.34 15.75
CA LEU A 34 11.34 -7.12 16.83
C LEU A 34 12.59 -6.33 16.41
N PRO A 35 13.29 -6.66 15.30
CA PRO A 35 14.45 -5.88 14.85
C PRO A 35 14.13 -4.42 14.55
N ARG A 36 12.88 -4.10 14.17
CA ARG A 36 12.43 -2.76 13.78
C ARG A 36 12.09 -1.89 14.99
N LEU A 37 11.71 -2.50 16.12
CA LEU A 37 11.56 -1.81 17.41
C LEU A 37 12.90 -1.29 17.98
N TYR A 38 14.03 -1.75 17.42
CA TYR A 38 15.37 -1.28 17.77
C TYR A 38 15.94 -0.26 16.77
N ARG A 39 15.15 0.24 15.80
CA ARG A 39 15.58 1.38 14.96
C ARG A 39 15.79 2.62 15.83
N ASP A 40 16.65 3.52 15.36
CA ASP A 40 17.00 4.70 16.12
C ASP A 40 15.76 5.57 16.36
N SER A 41 15.67 6.23 17.52
CA SER A 41 14.46 7.00 17.89
C SER A 41 14.12 8.15 16.92
N SER A 42 15.08 8.59 16.09
CA SER A 42 14.89 9.54 15.00
C SER A 42 14.27 8.92 13.74
N GLU A 43 14.35 7.60 13.58
CA GLU A 43 13.77 6.83 12.47
C GLU A 43 12.40 6.25 12.85
N LEU A 44 12.22 5.98 14.14
CA LEU A 44 10.91 5.70 14.70
C LEU A 44 10.11 7.01 14.71
N LYS A 45 9.20 7.19 13.75
CA LYS A 45 8.11 8.17 13.84
C LYS A 45 6.92 7.47 14.54
N PRO A 46 6.85 7.41 15.88
CA PRO A 46 5.84 6.61 16.58
C PRO A 46 4.40 7.02 16.25
N GLY A 47 4.17 8.26 15.80
CA GLY A 47 2.85 8.73 15.36
C GLY A 47 2.46 8.39 13.92
N ASN A 48 3.41 7.93 13.09
CA ASN A 48 3.18 7.65 11.66
C ASN A 48 3.58 6.21 11.26
N SER A 49 3.95 5.38 12.23
CA SER A 49 4.26 3.96 12.00
C SER A 49 2.97 3.15 11.98
N LEU A 50 2.73 2.43 10.88
CA LEU A 50 1.59 1.49 10.78
C LEU A 50 1.82 0.18 11.53
N PHE A 51 3.06 -0.10 11.94
CA PHE A 51 3.38 -1.31 12.69
C PHE A 51 2.68 -1.35 14.05
N GLY A 52 1.93 -2.43 14.29
CA GLY A 52 1.11 -2.61 15.48
C GLY A 52 -0.20 -1.81 15.48
N GLN A 53 -0.48 -1.03 14.42
CA GLN A 53 -1.76 -0.35 14.21
C GLN A 53 -2.66 -1.07 13.22
N LEU A 54 -2.08 -1.91 12.36
CA LEU A 54 -2.78 -2.77 11.41
C LEU A 54 -2.38 -4.22 11.62
N ASP A 55 -3.34 -5.11 11.39
CA ASP A 55 -3.09 -6.53 11.17
C ASP A 55 -3.34 -6.92 9.69
N SER A 56 -3.08 -8.18 9.36
CA SER A 56 -3.25 -8.66 7.98
C SER A 56 -4.69 -8.58 7.48
N ALA A 57 -5.68 -8.68 8.38
CA ALA A 57 -7.09 -8.58 8.02
C ALA A 57 -7.49 -7.14 7.70
N ASP A 58 -6.99 -6.16 8.47
CA ASP A 58 -7.20 -4.74 8.21
C ASP A 58 -6.60 -4.34 6.85
N LEU A 59 -5.37 -4.78 6.57
CA LEU A 59 -4.70 -4.48 5.30
C LEU A 59 -5.38 -5.19 4.12
N GLU A 60 -5.84 -6.42 4.30
CA GLU A 60 -6.66 -7.12 3.30
C GLU A 60 -7.95 -6.34 3.02
N LEU A 61 -8.66 -5.89 4.06
CA LEU A 61 -9.89 -5.13 3.91
C LEU A 61 -9.65 -3.81 3.15
N ALA A 62 -8.57 -3.10 3.48
CA ALA A 62 -8.17 -1.88 2.77
C ALA A 62 -7.84 -2.16 1.28
N LEU A 63 -7.14 -3.25 0.98
CA LEU A 63 -6.87 -3.69 -0.40
C LEU A 63 -8.16 -4.06 -1.16
N TRP A 64 -9.16 -4.58 -0.48
CA TRP A 64 -10.49 -4.85 -1.06
C TRP A 64 -11.33 -3.59 -1.27
N GLY A 65 -11.06 -2.51 -0.53
CA GLY A 65 -11.63 -1.17 -0.77
C GLY A 65 -11.19 -0.55 -2.10
N LEU A 66 -10.03 -0.97 -2.61
CA LEU A 66 -9.53 -0.51 -3.91
C LEU A 66 -10.28 -1.10 -5.10
N GLY A 67 -10.37 -0.30 -6.17
CA GLY A 67 -10.80 -0.79 -7.48
C GLY A 67 -9.86 -1.86 -8.03
N ALA A 68 -10.39 -2.74 -8.89
CA ALA A 68 -9.67 -3.89 -9.44
C ALA A 68 -8.34 -3.51 -10.13
N LEU A 69 -8.29 -2.37 -10.82
CA LEU A 69 -7.08 -1.86 -11.46
C LEU A 69 -5.97 -1.56 -10.45
N HIS A 70 -6.27 -0.78 -9.41
CA HIS A 70 -5.30 -0.37 -8.39
C HIS A 70 -4.79 -1.55 -7.57
N ARG A 71 -5.69 -2.47 -7.19
CA ARG A 71 -5.28 -3.70 -6.49
C ARG A 71 -4.34 -4.55 -7.36
N ALA A 72 -4.63 -4.69 -8.64
CA ALA A 72 -3.75 -5.42 -9.55
C ALA A 72 -2.38 -4.74 -9.71
N ALA A 73 -2.32 -3.40 -9.70
CA ALA A 73 -1.05 -2.68 -9.73
C ALA A 73 -0.19 -2.97 -8.49
N ILE A 74 -0.80 -2.96 -7.31
CA ILE A 74 -0.12 -3.32 -6.05
C ILE A 74 0.34 -4.78 -6.08
N GLU A 75 -0.56 -5.71 -6.37
CA GLU A 75 -0.24 -7.14 -6.40
C GLU A 75 0.88 -7.45 -7.42
N PHE A 76 0.82 -6.85 -8.61
CA PHE A 76 1.87 -7.00 -9.60
C PHE A 76 3.22 -6.47 -9.12
N HIS A 77 3.23 -5.32 -8.41
CA HIS A 77 4.46 -4.74 -7.88
C HIS A 77 5.17 -5.68 -6.89
N PHE A 78 4.43 -6.28 -5.96
CA PHE A 78 5.02 -7.09 -4.88
C PHE A 78 5.29 -8.55 -5.27
N ILE A 79 4.39 -9.18 -6.05
CA ILE A 79 4.48 -10.62 -6.34
C ILE A 79 4.60 -10.95 -7.83
N GLY A 80 4.56 -9.95 -8.72
CA GLY A 80 4.72 -10.16 -10.16
C GLY A 80 3.65 -11.08 -10.77
N SER A 81 2.44 -11.08 -10.19
CA SER A 81 1.34 -11.99 -10.56
C SER A 81 0.96 -11.84 -12.04
N GLU A 82 0.98 -12.96 -12.78
CA GLU A 82 0.61 -13.00 -14.20
C GLU A 82 -0.85 -12.56 -14.41
N ALA A 83 -1.74 -12.92 -13.48
CA ALA A 83 -3.15 -12.52 -13.54
C ALA A 83 -3.28 -11.00 -13.44
N SER A 84 -2.56 -10.37 -12.52
CA SER A 84 -2.56 -8.92 -12.33
C SER A 84 -1.94 -8.21 -13.53
N TRP A 85 -0.87 -8.77 -14.11
CA TRP A 85 -0.29 -8.28 -15.38
C TRP A 85 -1.30 -8.27 -16.54
N LEU A 86 -2.04 -9.37 -16.73
CA LEU A 86 -3.05 -9.47 -17.78
C LEU A 86 -4.17 -8.45 -17.58
N LEU A 87 -4.58 -8.23 -16.34
CA LEU A 87 -5.59 -7.23 -16.00
C LEU A 87 -5.06 -5.82 -16.29
N LEU A 88 -3.85 -5.48 -15.87
CA LEU A 88 -3.23 -4.17 -16.14
C LEU A 88 -3.14 -3.88 -17.65
N ARG A 89 -2.69 -4.87 -18.44
CA ARG A 89 -2.67 -4.75 -19.91
C ARG A 89 -4.06 -4.50 -20.48
N HIS A 90 -5.08 -5.21 -19.98
CA HIS A 90 -6.44 -5.04 -20.46
C HIS A 90 -6.93 -3.60 -20.28
N TYR A 91 -6.72 -3.01 -19.10
CA TYR A 91 -7.08 -1.61 -18.85
C TYR A 91 -6.25 -0.64 -19.70
N HIS A 92 -4.94 -0.84 -19.82
CA HIS A 92 -4.06 -0.01 -20.66
C HIS A 92 -4.55 0.07 -22.12
N TYR A 93 -4.93 -1.08 -22.70
CA TYR A 93 -5.43 -1.13 -24.07
C TYR A 93 -6.85 -0.57 -24.23
N GLN A 94 -7.69 -0.61 -23.19
CA GLN A 94 -9.04 -0.04 -23.25
C GLN A 94 -9.05 1.48 -23.21
N ASP A 95 -8.12 2.08 -22.47
CA ASP A 95 -8.05 3.52 -22.28
C ASP A 95 -7.36 4.26 -23.45
N ASP A 96 -6.97 3.55 -24.51
CA ASP A 96 -6.24 4.07 -25.70
C ASP A 96 -5.04 4.95 -25.30
N GLN A 97 -4.33 4.52 -24.25
CA GLN A 97 -3.23 5.27 -23.68
C GLN A 97 -2.07 5.33 -24.67
N GLN A 98 -1.64 6.55 -25.01
CA GLN A 98 -0.49 6.77 -25.90
C GLN A 98 0.86 6.58 -25.19
N THR A 99 0.85 6.43 -23.87
CA THR A 99 2.03 6.24 -23.03
C THR A 99 2.51 4.79 -23.03
N CYS A 100 3.82 4.61 -22.82
CA CYS A 100 4.40 3.29 -22.60
C CYS A 100 3.73 2.63 -21.39
N ILE A 101 3.41 1.34 -21.51
CA ILE A 101 2.72 0.58 -20.45
C ILE A 101 3.48 0.61 -19.12
N GLU A 102 4.81 0.60 -19.16
CA GLU A 102 5.66 0.65 -17.96
C GLU A 102 5.49 1.96 -17.20
N THR A 103 5.44 3.09 -17.92
CA THR A 103 5.23 4.41 -17.33
C THR A 103 3.83 4.52 -16.74
N TRP A 104 2.82 4.12 -17.52
CA TRP A 104 1.42 4.13 -17.07
C TRP A 104 1.23 3.26 -15.83
N MET A 105 1.83 2.06 -15.78
CA MET A 105 1.76 1.20 -14.61
C MET A 105 2.42 1.81 -13.37
N GLY A 106 3.52 2.53 -13.53
CA GLY A 106 4.15 3.26 -12.43
C GLY A 106 3.23 4.35 -11.88
N GLU A 107 2.53 5.07 -12.74
CA GLU A 107 1.55 6.09 -12.34
C GLU A 107 0.36 5.47 -11.60
N ILE A 108 -0.23 4.40 -12.14
CA ILE A 108 -1.34 3.68 -11.49
C ILE A 108 -0.92 3.09 -10.14
N TYR A 109 0.32 2.62 -10.01
CA TYR A 109 0.85 2.13 -8.73
C TYR A 109 0.93 3.25 -7.68
N LEU A 110 1.46 4.42 -8.05
CA LEU A 110 1.53 5.56 -7.13
C LEU A 110 0.13 6.04 -6.72
N ASP A 111 -0.81 6.08 -7.66
CA ASP A 111 -2.21 6.38 -7.37
C ASP A 111 -2.84 5.32 -6.45
N ALA A 112 -2.54 4.04 -6.69
CA ALA A 112 -3.01 2.94 -5.85
C ALA A 112 -2.49 3.05 -4.40
N LEU A 113 -1.22 3.43 -4.20
CA LEU A 113 -0.67 3.68 -2.87
C LEU A 113 -1.36 4.85 -2.16
N GLN A 114 -1.65 5.92 -2.89
CA GLN A 114 -2.35 7.08 -2.32
C GLN A 114 -3.78 6.73 -1.92
N LEU A 115 -4.48 5.93 -2.73
CA LEU A 115 -5.82 5.43 -2.40
C LEU A 115 -5.77 4.46 -1.23
N LEU A 116 -4.81 3.55 -1.20
CA LEU A 116 -4.66 2.59 -0.09
C LEU A 116 -4.38 3.31 1.23
N SER A 117 -3.55 4.35 1.21
CA SER A 117 -3.32 5.21 2.36
C SER A 117 -4.62 5.80 2.90
N ASN A 118 -5.53 6.23 2.03
CA ASN A 118 -6.84 6.73 2.46
C ASN A 118 -7.75 5.63 3.03
N GLU A 119 -7.75 4.44 2.41
CA GLU A 119 -8.51 3.29 2.92
C GLU A 119 -8.02 2.90 4.32
N VAL A 120 -6.71 2.79 4.51
CA VAL A 120 -6.09 2.48 5.80
C VAL A 120 -6.40 3.56 6.84
N LEU A 121 -6.31 4.84 6.50
CA LEU A 121 -6.71 5.94 7.39
C LEU A 121 -8.17 5.89 7.80
N GLY A 122 -9.05 5.30 6.98
CA GLY A 122 -10.45 5.09 7.32
C GLY A 122 -10.69 3.98 8.36
N LEU A 123 -9.69 3.12 8.59
CA LEU A 123 -9.75 2.01 9.55
C LEU A 123 -9.14 2.36 10.92
N LEU A 124 -8.26 3.36 10.96
CA LEU A 124 -7.59 3.86 12.18
C LEU A 124 -8.45 4.91 12.91
#